data_AF-A0A938GW10-F1
#
_entry.id   AF-A0A938GW10-F1
#
_cell.length_a   1.000
_cell.length_b   1.000
_cell.length_c   1.000
_cell.angle_alpha   90.00
_cell.angle_beta   90.00
_cell.angle_gamma   90.00
#
_symmetry.space_group_name_H-M   'P 1'
#
loop_
_entity.id
_entity.type
_entity.pdbx_description
1 polymer ?
#
loop_
_entity_poly.entity_id
_entity_poly.type
_entity_poly.pdbx_seq_one_letter_code
_entity_poly.pdbx_strand_id
1 'polypeptide(L)'
;QRAACRQAAPFRLAAHRRAQAPKRPGRRPGHPGACRPRPTRIDQDITVELGPCPHCGGTQFAEPTVCEQFIEDIPEVRPHVTRLRTYEATCTHCQRTVRSRHPLQVSLATGAAGSHLGPHALALAADLNKAKGLSMRNTCAVLRDDFGLVLTPGGLAQALGRLAVKLQPQYQAIGAELRCTAAVHSDETSWWVGGPGWWLWVYTHAAATYYVVAQSRGRAIVHAVLGSDYAGVLVSDCLAVYDGATPHQQKCYSHHHKAVREAKERHPALGEGYLCAVQALLRAATALKTAQPELDAARCAEQRQALEKTAATLLETPRSEPSEEAVRLRLSKQRDHLFTFLDHPAVAATNNLAERQLRPAVIARKISCGNKTPAGAHTWEILASVAATCTQRATSFIATVARAARLDSG
;
A
#
# COMPACT_ATOMS: atom_id res chain seq x y z
N GLN A 1 -1.40 -34.48 -16.37
CA GLN A 1 -2.42 -33.48 -15.98
C GLN A 1 -2.26 -32.98 -14.52
N ARG A 2 -1.07 -32.50 -14.11
CA ARG A 2 -0.85 -31.85 -12.79
C ARG A 2 0.13 -30.66 -12.89
N ALA A 3 -0.01 -29.84 -13.92
CA ALA A 3 0.85 -28.66 -14.14
C ALA A 3 0.11 -27.32 -14.01
N ALA A 4 -1.23 -27.32 -13.89
CA ALA A 4 -2.05 -26.10 -13.97
C ALA A 4 -2.20 -25.32 -12.65
N CYS A 5 -1.75 -25.85 -11.50
CA CYS A 5 -2.04 -25.24 -10.19
C CYS A 5 -0.79 -24.89 -9.36
N ARG A 6 0.24 -24.28 -9.96
CA ARG A 6 1.26 -23.54 -9.18
C ARG A 6 1.00 -22.04 -9.30
N GLN A 7 0.48 -21.45 -8.23
CA GLN A 7 0.08 -20.04 -8.06
C GLN A 7 1.25 -19.03 -8.03
N ALA A 8 2.28 -19.21 -8.88
CA ALA A 8 3.39 -18.25 -9.02
C ALA A 8 3.34 -17.45 -10.33
N ALA A 9 2.37 -17.71 -11.22
CA ALA A 9 2.41 -17.28 -12.61
C ALA A 9 2.07 -15.81 -12.96
N PRO A 10 1.43 -14.93 -12.16
CA PRO A 10 0.97 -13.64 -12.68
C PRO A 10 2.09 -12.61 -12.91
N PHE A 11 3.31 -12.84 -12.42
CA PHE A 11 4.48 -12.00 -12.70
C PHE A 11 5.44 -12.62 -13.71
N ARG A 12 5.17 -13.86 -14.15
CA ARG A 12 5.97 -14.51 -15.18
C ARG A 12 5.57 -13.91 -16.51
N LEU A 13 6.46 -13.13 -17.14
CA LEU A 13 6.22 -12.70 -18.52
C LEU A 13 5.94 -13.95 -19.37
N ALA A 14 4.80 -13.92 -20.07
CA ALA A 14 4.42 -14.92 -21.05
C ALA A 14 5.58 -15.12 -22.03
N ALA A 15 5.82 -16.37 -22.46
CA ALA A 15 7.01 -16.70 -23.24
C ALA A 15 7.17 -15.80 -24.49
N HIS A 16 6.05 -15.47 -25.16
CA HIS A 16 6.03 -14.58 -26.32
C HIS A 16 6.35 -13.10 -26.03
N ARG A 17 6.29 -12.66 -24.76
CA ARG A 17 6.66 -11.30 -24.32
C ARG A 17 8.08 -11.21 -23.78
N ARG A 18 8.80 -12.32 -23.68
CA ARG A 18 10.21 -12.30 -23.25
C ARG A 18 11.04 -11.84 -24.44
N ALA A 19 11.96 -10.90 -24.20
CA ALA A 19 12.95 -10.54 -25.21
C ALA A 19 13.75 -11.79 -25.59
N GLN A 20 13.92 -12.05 -26.89
CA GLN A 20 14.71 -13.17 -27.40
C GLN A 20 16.18 -13.08 -26.95
N ALA A 21 16.68 -11.86 -26.79
CA ALA A 21 17.98 -11.55 -26.18
C ALA A 21 17.78 -10.54 -25.04
N PRO A 22 17.50 -10.99 -23.80
CA PRO A 22 17.40 -10.08 -22.67
C PRO A 22 18.75 -9.41 -22.44
N LYS A 23 18.77 -8.08 -22.28
CA LYS A 23 19.97 -7.36 -21.84
C LYS A 23 20.42 -7.97 -20.50
N ARG A 24 21.74 -8.11 -20.32
CA ARG A 24 22.28 -8.52 -19.01
C ARG A 24 21.70 -7.61 -17.93
N PRO A 25 21.08 -8.15 -16.87
CA PRO A 25 20.63 -7.35 -15.77
C PRO A 25 21.84 -6.65 -15.14
N GLY A 26 21.76 -5.33 -14.97
CA GLY A 26 22.87 -4.52 -14.48
C GLY A 26 22.75 -3.06 -14.91
N ARG A 27 23.52 -2.20 -14.25
CA ARG A 27 23.64 -0.79 -14.64
C ARG A 27 24.35 -0.69 -15.99
N ARG A 28 23.96 0.29 -16.80
CA ARG A 28 24.63 0.54 -18.10
C ARG A 28 26.11 0.95 -17.87
N PRO A 29 26.98 0.75 -18.86
CA PRO A 29 28.33 1.33 -18.85
C PRO A 29 28.25 2.85 -18.60
N GLY A 30 29.12 3.39 -17.73
CA GLY A 30 29.17 4.81 -17.38
C GLY A 30 28.35 5.23 -16.14
N HIS A 31 27.65 4.31 -15.48
CA HIS A 31 27.04 4.62 -14.18
C HIS A 31 28.11 4.75 -13.10
N PRO A 32 28.00 5.73 -12.19
CA PRO A 32 28.87 5.80 -11.02
C PRO A 32 28.75 4.52 -10.19
N GLY A 33 29.91 3.99 -9.78
CA GLY A 33 29.99 2.89 -8.84
C GLY A 33 29.27 3.25 -7.55
N ALA A 34 28.55 2.30 -6.98
CA ALA A 34 27.96 2.43 -5.65
C ALA A 34 28.67 1.46 -4.73
N CYS A 35 29.45 1.98 -3.78
CA CYS A 35 29.98 1.22 -2.67
C CYS A 35 29.20 1.56 -1.39
N ARG A 36 29.31 0.70 -0.38
CA ARG A 36 28.82 1.04 0.96
C ARG A 36 29.63 2.24 1.47
N PRO A 37 28.99 3.33 1.91
CA PRO A 37 29.71 4.46 2.50
C PRO A 37 30.38 4.03 3.81
N ARG A 38 31.50 4.67 4.16
CA ARG A 38 32.11 4.53 5.51
C ARG A 38 31.07 5.03 6.54
N PRO A 39 30.75 4.25 7.59
CA PRO A 39 29.82 4.70 8.61
C PRO A 39 30.39 5.92 9.33
N THR A 40 29.53 6.91 9.60
CA THR A 40 29.92 8.16 10.28
C THR A 40 29.93 8.05 11.79
N ARG A 41 29.22 7.07 12.34
CA ARG A 41 29.19 6.74 13.76
C ARG A 41 29.87 5.39 13.97
N ILE A 42 30.82 5.35 14.89
CA ILE A 42 31.53 4.14 15.30
C ILE A 42 31.11 3.83 16.72
N ASP A 43 30.37 2.73 16.92
CA ASP A 43 29.91 2.32 18.25
C ASP A 43 31.04 1.66 19.07
N GLN A 44 32.01 1.03 18.40
CA GLN A 44 33.19 0.42 19.01
C GLN A 44 34.39 0.52 18.07
N ASP A 45 35.52 0.98 18.59
CA ASP A 45 36.80 1.07 17.88
C ASP A 45 37.77 0.03 18.48
N ILE A 46 38.30 -0.87 17.64
CA ILE A 46 39.13 -2.00 18.06
C ILE A 46 40.42 -1.97 17.25
N THR A 47 41.54 -1.74 17.93
CA THR A 47 42.88 -1.94 17.36
C THR A 47 43.32 -3.38 17.61
N VAL A 48 43.67 -4.09 16.54
CA VAL A 48 44.23 -5.45 16.61
C VAL A 48 45.69 -5.40 16.21
N GLU A 49 46.58 -5.57 17.19
CA GLU A 49 48.03 -5.57 16.96
C GLU A 49 48.48 -6.83 16.20
N LEU A 50 49.62 -6.73 15.51
CA LEU A 50 50.24 -7.88 14.87
C LEU A 50 50.68 -8.90 15.94
N GLY A 51 50.07 -10.09 15.90
CA GLY A 51 50.55 -11.25 16.62
C GLY A 51 51.81 -11.84 15.99
N PRO A 52 52.40 -12.91 16.56
CA PRO A 52 53.53 -13.62 15.96
C PRO A 52 53.21 -14.05 14.52
N CYS A 53 54.22 -13.98 13.65
CA CYS A 53 54.06 -14.37 12.25
C CYS A 53 53.55 -15.82 12.16
N PRO A 54 52.41 -16.09 11.51
CA PRO A 54 51.83 -17.44 11.45
C PRO A 54 52.68 -18.41 10.61
N HIS A 55 53.69 -17.92 9.89
CA HIS A 55 54.57 -18.72 9.04
C HIS A 55 55.89 -19.11 9.72
N CYS A 56 56.47 -18.23 10.55
CA CYS A 56 57.80 -18.44 11.15
C CYS A 56 57.87 -18.16 12.66
N GLY A 57 56.80 -17.66 13.28
CA GLY A 57 56.75 -17.30 14.70
C GLY A 57 57.48 -16.01 15.08
N GLY A 58 58.10 -15.31 14.12
CA GLY A 58 58.79 -14.05 14.37
C GLY A 58 57.86 -12.93 14.85
N THR A 59 58.38 -12.03 15.68
CA THR A 59 57.62 -10.93 16.32
C THR A 59 58.07 -9.52 15.91
N GLN A 60 59.05 -9.44 14.99
CA GLN A 60 59.56 -8.18 14.47
C GLN A 60 59.03 -7.98 13.04
N PHE A 61 58.38 -6.84 12.80
CA PHE A 61 57.77 -6.49 11.52
C PHE A 61 58.34 -5.16 11.03
N ALA A 62 58.62 -5.08 9.73
CA ALA A 62 59.00 -3.82 9.10
C ALA A 62 57.74 -3.01 8.79
N GLU A 63 57.71 -1.75 9.25
CA GLU A 63 56.78 -0.68 8.83
C GLU A 63 55.32 -1.14 8.60
N PRO A 64 54.59 -1.52 9.66
CA PRO A 64 53.20 -1.95 9.51
C PRO A 64 52.34 -0.81 8.94
N THR A 65 51.59 -1.11 7.88
CA THR A 65 50.57 -0.20 7.33
C THR A 65 49.24 -0.44 8.05
N VAL A 66 48.56 0.64 8.46
CA VAL A 66 47.23 0.55 9.06
C VAL A 66 46.21 0.15 7.99
N CYS A 67 45.52 -0.96 8.23
CA CYS A 67 44.43 -1.45 7.38
C CYS A 67 43.10 -1.31 8.12
N GLU A 68 42.29 -0.31 7.75
CA GLU A 68 40.97 -0.08 8.37
C GLU A 68 39.87 -0.94 7.73
N GLN A 69 38.98 -1.51 8.56
CA GLN A 69 37.75 -2.17 8.11
C GLN A 69 36.55 -1.69 8.93
N PHE A 70 35.43 -1.44 8.27
CA PHE A 70 34.17 -1.02 8.89
C PHE A 70 33.15 -2.15 8.87
N ILE A 71 32.85 -2.69 10.04
CA ILE A 71 31.87 -3.77 10.23
C ILE A 71 30.67 -3.17 10.96
N GLU A 72 29.57 -2.91 10.24
CA GLU A 72 28.28 -2.69 10.90
C GLU A 72 27.54 -4.04 10.95
N ASP A 73 27.34 -4.55 12.15
CA ASP A 73 26.66 -5.81 12.46
C ASP A 73 25.40 -5.57 13.29
N ILE A 74 24.52 -6.57 13.37
CA ILE A 74 23.31 -6.53 14.20
C ILE A 74 23.63 -7.24 15.52
N PRO A 75 23.63 -6.54 16.68
CA PRO A 75 23.92 -7.19 17.95
C PRO A 75 22.83 -8.21 18.32
N GLU A 76 23.17 -9.19 19.16
CA GLU A 76 22.19 -10.16 19.65
C GLU A 76 21.03 -9.47 20.38
N VAL A 77 19.80 -9.61 19.86
CA VAL A 77 18.60 -8.99 20.44
C VAL A 77 17.85 -10.01 21.28
N ARG A 78 17.68 -9.73 22.58
CA ARG A 78 16.90 -10.58 23.51
C ARG A 78 15.68 -9.86 24.09
N PRO A 79 14.63 -10.59 24.50
CA PRO A 79 13.47 -9.98 25.14
C PRO A 79 13.86 -9.29 26.45
N HIS A 80 13.45 -8.04 26.62
CA HIS A 80 13.49 -7.37 27.92
C HIS A 80 12.23 -7.74 28.72
N VAL A 81 12.38 -8.58 29.75
CA VAL A 81 11.26 -9.10 30.54
C VAL A 81 11.04 -8.26 31.80
N THR A 82 9.88 -7.59 31.88
CA THR A 82 9.49 -6.79 33.06
C THR A 82 8.37 -7.49 33.83
N ARG A 83 8.57 -7.77 35.12
CA ARG A 83 7.51 -8.25 36.02
C ARG A 83 6.81 -7.07 36.69
N LEU A 84 5.58 -6.78 36.28
CA LEU A 84 4.74 -5.76 36.91
C LEU A 84 3.95 -6.37 38.09
N ARG A 85 4.05 -5.75 39.27
CA ARG A 85 3.18 -6.04 40.41
C ARG A 85 2.18 -4.90 40.56
N THR A 86 0.91 -5.19 40.33
CA THR A 86 -0.21 -4.24 40.45
C THR A 86 -1.21 -4.72 41.48
N TYR A 87 -1.88 -3.79 42.15
CA TYR A 87 -2.84 -4.05 43.20
C TYR A 87 -4.27 -3.80 42.72
N GLU A 88 -5.20 -4.57 43.26
CA GLU A 88 -6.65 -4.42 43.13
C GLU A 88 -7.26 -4.43 44.53
N ALA A 89 -8.12 -3.46 44.83
CA ALA A 89 -8.79 -3.36 46.11
C ALA A 89 -10.17 -2.71 45.94
N THR A 90 -11.10 -2.98 46.86
CA THR A 90 -12.37 -2.27 46.94
C THR A 90 -12.21 -1.02 47.79
N CYS A 91 -12.58 0.15 47.28
CA CYS A 91 -12.55 1.39 48.05
C CYS A 91 -13.55 1.31 49.20
N THR A 92 -13.10 1.54 50.44
CA THR A 92 -13.95 1.47 51.63
C THR A 92 -15.04 2.55 51.68
N HIS A 93 -14.86 3.65 50.95
CA HIS A 93 -15.82 4.75 50.92
C HIS A 93 -16.93 4.56 49.87
N CYS A 94 -16.56 4.32 48.60
CA CYS A 94 -17.53 4.23 47.50
C CYS A 94 -17.85 2.78 47.06
N GLN A 95 -17.21 1.79 47.67
CA GLN A 95 -17.36 0.35 47.39
C GLN A 95 -17.03 -0.04 45.93
N ARG A 96 -16.35 0.82 45.18
CA ARG A 96 -15.89 0.54 43.81
C ARG A 96 -14.52 -0.13 43.83
N THR A 97 -14.28 -1.05 42.91
CA THR A 97 -12.97 -1.66 42.69
C THR A 97 -12.01 -0.65 42.07
N VAL A 98 -10.87 -0.46 42.73
CA VAL A 98 -9.73 0.35 42.28
C VAL A 98 -8.58 -0.58 41.92
N ARG A 99 -7.88 -0.27 40.83
CA ARG A 99 -6.74 -1.05 40.35
C ARG A 99 -5.59 -0.11 40.00
N SER A 100 -4.39 -0.39 40.48
CA SER A 100 -3.19 0.34 40.02
C SER A 100 -2.94 0.09 38.51
N ARG A 101 -2.39 1.08 37.81
CA ARG A 101 -2.09 1.02 36.38
C ARG A 101 -0.60 1.27 36.12
N HIS A 102 -0.08 0.69 35.04
CA HIS A 102 1.27 0.98 34.56
C HIS A 102 1.27 1.12 33.02
N PRO A 103 2.03 2.05 32.42
CA PRO A 103 2.03 2.29 30.97
C PRO A 103 2.40 1.07 30.09
N LEU A 104 3.08 0.08 30.65
CA LEU A 104 3.40 -1.18 29.94
C LEU A 104 2.23 -2.18 29.93
N GLN A 105 1.17 -1.96 30.70
CA GLN A 105 0.00 -2.83 30.68
C GLN A 105 -0.75 -2.67 29.36
N VAL A 106 -1.00 -3.80 28.69
CA VAL A 106 -1.80 -3.88 27.46
C VAL A 106 -3.17 -4.51 27.71
N SER A 107 -3.35 -5.13 28.88
CA SER A 107 -4.55 -5.82 29.34
C SER A 107 -4.61 -5.82 30.87
N LEU A 108 -5.81 -6.01 31.43
CA LEU A 108 -6.04 -6.23 32.85
C LEU A 108 -6.17 -7.71 33.22
N ALA A 109 -5.94 -8.61 32.27
CA ALA A 109 -6.03 -10.05 32.51
C ALA A 109 -4.96 -10.50 33.53
N THR A 110 -5.34 -11.41 34.42
CA THR A 110 -4.48 -11.96 35.48
C THR A 110 -4.41 -13.49 35.38
N GLY A 111 -3.62 -14.13 36.25
CA GLY A 111 -3.47 -15.59 36.27
C GLY A 111 -2.79 -16.13 35.00
N ALA A 112 -3.30 -17.23 34.46
CA ALA A 112 -2.77 -17.86 33.24
C ALA A 112 -2.78 -16.92 32.01
N ALA A 113 -3.61 -15.88 32.03
CA ALA A 113 -3.71 -14.86 30.98
C ALA A 113 -2.89 -13.59 31.28
N GLY A 114 -2.13 -13.53 32.38
CA GLY A 114 -1.34 -12.35 32.78
C GLY A 114 0.00 -12.19 32.05
N SER A 115 0.41 -13.18 31.25
CA SER A 115 1.60 -13.11 30.41
C SER A 115 1.28 -12.43 29.08
N HIS A 116 1.89 -11.27 28.84
CA HIS A 116 1.61 -10.44 27.68
C HIS A 116 2.87 -10.08 26.89
N LEU A 117 2.71 -9.90 25.59
CA LEU A 117 3.68 -9.16 24.80
C LEU A 117 3.59 -7.67 25.14
N GLY A 118 4.75 -7.05 25.34
CA GLY A 118 4.82 -5.60 25.53
C GLY A 118 4.37 -4.81 24.29
N PRO A 119 4.08 -3.51 24.44
CA PRO A 119 3.57 -2.68 23.34
C PRO A 119 4.45 -2.69 22.07
N HIS A 120 5.78 -2.64 22.23
CA HIS A 120 6.71 -2.64 21.09
C HIS A 120 6.75 -3.99 20.37
N ALA A 121 6.73 -5.11 21.11
CA ALA A 121 6.69 -6.45 20.52
C ALA A 121 5.40 -6.67 19.71
N LEU A 122 4.27 -6.21 20.24
CA LEU A 122 2.98 -6.21 19.54
C LEU A 122 3.01 -5.36 18.26
N ALA A 123 3.59 -4.16 18.35
CA ALA A 123 3.72 -3.26 17.21
C ALA A 123 4.64 -3.82 16.10
N LEU A 124 5.78 -4.41 16.46
CA LEU A 124 6.66 -5.09 15.52
C LEU A 124 5.96 -6.28 14.84
N ALA A 125 5.23 -7.09 15.60
CA ALA A 125 4.46 -8.20 15.06
C ALA A 125 3.38 -7.73 14.07
N ALA A 126 2.71 -6.61 14.36
CA ALA A 126 1.75 -6.00 13.45
C ALA A 126 2.42 -5.44 12.18
N ASP A 127 3.58 -4.79 12.30
CA ASP A 127 4.35 -4.27 11.16
C ASP A 127 4.76 -5.39 10.22
N LEU A 128 5.43 -6.43 10.73
CA LEU A 128 5.84 -7.59 9.94
C LEU A 128 4.66 -8.22 9.20
N ASN A 129 3.53 -8.43 9.87
CA ASN A 129 2.39 -9.13 9.26
C ASN A 129 1.58 -8.25 8.30
N LYS A 130 1.31 -6.98 8.66
CA LYS A 130 0.35 -6.13 7.95
C LYS A 130 1.01 -5.09 7.05
N ALA A 131 2.11 -4.49 7.49
CA ALA A 131 2.84 -3.51 6.70
C ALA A 131 3.85 -4.17 5.73
N LYS A 132 4.57 -5.21 6.19
CA LYS A 132 5.58 -5.93 5.39
C LYS A 132 5.03 -7.18 4.71
N GLY A 133 3.81 -7.60 5.04
CA GLY A 133 3.08 -8.66 4.35
C GLY A 133 3.57 -10.08 4.63
N LEU A 134 4.29 -10.32 5.74
CA LEU A 134 4.71 -11.66 6.14
C LEU A 134 3.51 -12.52 6.53
N SER A 135 3.59 -13.83 6.26
CA SER A 135 2.61 -14.79 6.77
C SER A 135 2.63 -14.83 8.30
N MET A 136 1.56 -15.34 8.92
CA MET A 136 1.50 -15.50 10.38
C MET A 136 2.66 -16.38 10.89
N ARG A 137 2.97 -17.46 10.18
CA ARG A 137 4.06 -18.38 10.55
C ARG A 137 5.43 -17.72 10.42
N ASN A 138 5.67 -16.97 9.35
CA ASN A 138 6.95 -16.26 9.16
C ASN A 138 7.11 -15.14 10.18
N THR A 139 6.02 -14.46 10.53
CA THR A 139 6.04 -13.45 11.60
C THR A 139 6.43 -14.09 12.94
N CYS A 140 5.83 -15.23 13.30
CA CYS A 140 6.23 -15.98 14.49
C CYS A 140 7.68 -16.49 14.42
N ALA A 141 8.15 -16.91 13.25
CA ALA A 141 9.53 -17.37 13.05
C ALA A 141 10.53 -16.22 13.29
N VAL A 142 10.35 -15.07 12.65
CA VAL A 142 11.19 -13.88 12.88
C VAL A 142 11.21 -13.48 14.35
N LEU A 143 10.04 -13.41 15.00
CA LEU A 143 9.97 -13.06 16.41
C LEU A 143 10.70 -14.06 17.32
N ARG A 144 10.69 -15.35 16.99
CA ARG A 144 11.40 -16.38 17.75
C ARG A 144 12.90 -16.37 17.46
N ASP A 145 13.26 -16.39 16.19
CA ASP A 145 14.62 -16.65 15.72
C ASP A 145 15.52 -15.42 15.93
N ASP A 146 14.98 -14.21 15.72
CA ASP A 146 15.76 -12.97 15.80
C ASP A 146 15.56 -12.21 17.14
N PHE A 147 14.47 -12.47 17.87
CA PHE A 147 14.14 -11.75 19.11
C PHE A 147 13.86 -12.64 20.32
N GLY A 148 13.87 -13.98 20.19
CA GLY A 148 13.57 -14.89 21.30
C GLY A 148 12.12 -14.87 21.80
N LEU A 149 11.18 -14.27 21.06
CA LEU A 149 9.76 -14.18 21.41
C LEU A 149 8.95 -15.35 20.82
N VAL A 150 8.59 -16.31 21.68
CA VAL A 150 7.87 -17.51 21.27
C VAL A 150 6.35 -17.29 21.25
N LEU A 151 5.74 -17.43 20.07
CA LEU A 151 4.31 -17.23 19.84
C LEU A 151 3.76 -18.28 18.88
N THR A 152 2.50 -18.68 19.08
CA THR A 152 1.77 -19.47 18.09
C THR A 152 1.07 -18.55 17.07
N PRO A 153 0.81 -19.02 15.84
CA PRO A 153 0.04 -18.25 14.85
C PRO A 153 -1.36 -17.84 15.35
N GLY A 154 -2.01 -18.69 16.16
CA GLY A 154 -3.29 -18.39 16.80
C GLY A 154 -3.19 -17.28 17.84
N GLY A 155 -2.15 -17.34 18.70
CA GLY A 155 -1.86 -16.29 19.67
C GLY A 155 -1.57 -14.94 19.00
N LEU A 156 -0.80 -14.95 17.91
CA LEU A 156 -0.56 -13.76 17.09
C LEU A 156 -1.87 -13.22 16.50
N ALA A 157 -2.74 -14.08 15.95
CA ALA A 157 -4.03 -13.65 15.38
C ALA A 157 -4.89 -12.93 16.41
N GLN A 158 -5.00 -13.49 17.61
CA GLN A 158 -5.76 -12.90 18.72
C GLN A 158 -5.14 -11.58 19.19
N ALA A 159 -3.80 -11.50 19.25
CA ALA A 159 -3.10 -10.28 19.62
C ALA A 159 -3.35 -9.15 18.61
N LEU A 160 -3.26 -9.44 17.31
CA LEU A 160 -3.56 -8.47 16.26
C LEU A 160 -5.03 -8.06 16.27
N GLY A 161 -5.96 -8.97 16.55
CA GLY A 161 -7.38 -8.65 16.71
C GLY A 161 -7.64 -7.66 17.84
N ARG A 162 -7.00 -7.84 19.01
CA ARG A 162 -7.10 -6.88 20.12
C ARG A 162 -6.49 -5.52 19.78
N LEU A 163 -5.37 -5.50 19.04
CA LEU A 163 -4.80 -4.25 18.55
C LEU A 163 -5.73 -3.53 17.57
N ALA A 164 -6.39 -4.26 16.68
CA ALA A 164 -7.33 -3.69 15.74
C ALA A 164 -8.50 -3.01 16.45
N VAL A 165 -9.06 -3.63 17.51
CA VAL A 165 -10.07 -2.99 18.36
C VAL A 165 -9.58 -1.65 18.94
N LYS A 166 -8.33 -1.61 19.43
CA LYS A 166 -7.71 -0.38 19.96
C LYS A 166 -7.45 0.68 18.89
N LEU A 167 -7.25 0.28 17.65
CA LEU A 167 -7.00 1.16 16.50
C LEU A 167 -8.27 1.51 15.70
N GLN A 168 -9.43 1.01 16.14
CA GLN A 168 -10.71 1.28 15.51
C GLN A 168 -11.00 2.79 15.39
N PRO A 169 -10.75 3.63 16.42
CA PRO A 169 -11.00 5.08 16.30
C PRO A 169 -10.12 5.73 15.22
N GLN A 170 -8.85 5.33 15.11
CA GLN A 170 -7.94 5.85 14.08
C GLN A 170 -8.37 5.40 12.68
N TYR A 171 -8.82 4.15 12.53
CA TYR A 171 -9.38 3.65 11.28
C TYR A 171 -10.65 4.42 10.87
N GLN A 172 -11.56 4.68 11.80
CA GLN A 172 -12.74 5.50 11.55
C GLN A 172 -12.39 6.95 11.20
N ALA A 173 -11.37 7.54 11.84
CA ALA A 173 -10.89 8.87 11.53
C ALA A 173 -10.33 8.95 10.09
N ILE A 174 -9.60 7.93 9.63
CA ILE A 174 -9.15 7.83 8.23
C ILE A 174 -10.35 7.83 7.28
N GLY A 175 -11.39 7.04 7.58
CA GLY A 175 -12.62 7.00 6.78
C GLY A 175 -13.35 8.35 6.77
N ALA A 176 -13.44 9.03 7.91
CA ALA A 176 -14.04 10.36 8.01
C ALA A 176 -13.25 11.42 7.23
N GLU A 177 -11.92 11.36 7.27
CA GLU A 177 -11.05 12.26 6.51
C GLU A 177 -11.29 12.14 5.01
N LEU A 178 -11.42 10.92 4.48
CA LEU A 178 -11.67 10.71 3.04
C LEU A 178 -12.95 11.41 2.57
N ARG A 179 -14.00 11.40 3.39
CA ARG A 179 -15.29 12.04 3.06
C ARG A 179 -15.19 13.56 2.93
N CYS A 180 -14.18 14.17 3.54
CA CYS A 180 -13.94 15.61 3.51
C CYS A 180 -12.91 16.04 2.45
N THR A 181 -12.41 15.11 1.63
CA THR A 181 -11.34 15.43 0.68
C THR A 181 -11.87 15.78 -0.71
N ALA A 182 -11.13 16.63 -1.42
CA ALA A 182 -11.51 17.09 -2.75
C ALA A 182 -11.45 15.98 -3.82
N ALA A 183 -10.64 14.94 -3.60
CA ALA A 183 -10.48 13.84 -4.53
C ALA A 183 -10.11 12.55 -3.80
N VAL A 184 -10.76 11.46 -4.16
CA VAL A 184 -10.47 10.11 -3.67
C VAL A 184 -10.25 9.18 -4.85
N HIS A 185 -9.16 8.44 -4.81
CA HIS A 185 -8.85 7.35 -5.73
C HIS A 185 -9.43 6.05 -5.18
N SER A 186 -10.15 5.30 -6.02
CA SER A 186 -10.74 4.02 -5.66
C SER A 186 -10.38 2.91 -6.65
N ASP A 187 -10.13 1.72 -6.12
CA ASP A 187 -9.95 0.49 -6.90
C ASP A 187 -10.35 -0.70 -6.02
N GLU A 188 -10.51 -1.88 -6.63
CA GLU A 188 -10.91 -3.07 -5.92
C GLU A 188 -10.37 -4.35 -6.55
N THR A 189 -10.13 -5.34 -5.70
CA THR A 189 -9.71 -6.67 -6.12
C THR A 189 -10.55 -7.73 -5.43
N SER A 190 -10.70 -8.88 -6.07
CA SER A 190 -11.25 -10.05 -5.39
C SER A 190 -10.50 -10.34 -4.10
N TRP A 191 -11.22 -10.81 -3.09
CA TRP A 191 -10.69 -11.19 -1.79
C TRP A 191 -11.30 -12.52 -1.36
N TRP A 192 -10.76 -13.09 -0.29
CA TRP A 192 -11.20 -14.37 0.24
C TRP A 192 -11.40 -14.24 1.74
N VAL A 193 -12.58 -14.63 2.22
CA VAL A 193 -12.90 -14.69 3.66
C VAL A 193 -13.62 -16.01 3.93
N GLY A 194 -12.86 -17.07 4.25
CA GLY A 194 -13.38 -18.45 4.36
C GLY A 194 -13.79 -19.07 3.01
N GLY A 195 -14.37 -18.28 2.10
CA GLY A 195 -14.72 -18.61 0.73
C GLY A 195 -14.49 -17.43 -0.24
N PRO A 196 -14.65 -17.66 -1.55
CA PRO A 196 -14.75 -16.58 -2.54
C PRO A 196 -16.01 -15.73 -2.32
N GLY A 197 -16.17 -14.66 -3.11
CA GLY A 197 -17.33 -13.75 -3.02
C GLY A 197 -17.10 -12.53 -2.14
N TRP A 198 -15.84 -12.20 -1.87
CA TRP A 198 -15.44 -10.99 -1.16
C TRP A 198 -14.59 -10.10 -2.07
N TRP A 199 -14.57 -8.82 -1.75
CA TRP A 199 -13.75 -7.81 -2.42
C TRP A 199 -13.05 -6.97 -1.39
N LEU A 200 -11.80 -6.65 -1.68
CA LEU A 200 -11.04 -5.63 -0.98
C LEU A 200 -11.11 -4.36 -1.82
N TRP A 201 -11.73 -3.34 -1.25
CA TRP A 201 -11.77 -1.99 -1.78
C TRP A 201 -10.62 -1.19 -1.16
N VAL A 202 -10.01 -0.33 -1.97
CA VAL A 202 -9.06 0.69 -1.50
C VAL A 202 -9.60 2.05 -1.86
N TYR A 203 -9.63 2.95 -0.89
CA TYR A 203 -9.93 4.38 -1.06
C TYR A 203 -8.73 5.16 -0.55
N THR A 204 -8.17 6.04 -1.37
CA THR A 204 -6.92 6.71 -1.02
C THR A 204 -6.79 8.11 -1.61
N HIS A 205 -6.11 8.98 -0.88
CA HIS A 205 -5.63 10.28 -1.36
C HIS A 205 -4.15 10.43 -0.99
N ALA A 206 -3.58 11.63 -1.15
CA ALA A 206 -2.15 11.87 -0.93
C ALA A 206 -1.63 11.42 0.45
N ALA A 207 -2.42 11.60 1.52
CA ALA A 207 -2.00 11.41 2.91
C ALA A 207 -2.65 10.23 3.64
N ALA A 208 -3.62 9.52 3.04
CA ALA A 208 -4.33 8.43 3.72
C ALA A 208 -4.83 7.33 2.77
N THR A 209 -4.97 6.13 3.33
CA THR A 209 -5.52 4.96 2.64
C THR A 209 -6.44 4.20 3.58
N TYR A 210 -7.65 3.90 3.07
CA TYR A 210 -8.70 3.17 3.76
C TYR A 210 -9.05 1.93 2.96
N TYR A 211 -8.87 0.77 3.58
CA TYR A 211 -9.25 -0.50 3.02
C TYR A 211 -10.59 -0.94 3.58
N VAL A 212 -11.41 -1.60 2.77
CA VAL A 212 -12.66 -2.24 3.22
C VAL A 212 -12.78 -3.62 2.59
N VAL A 213 -12.96 -4.64 3.41
CA VAL A 213 -13.27 -5.99 2.96
C VAL A 213 -14.79 -6.21 3.03
N ALA A 214 -15.43 -6.32 1.87
CA ALA A 214 -16.89 -6.43 1.76
C ALA A 214 -17.31 -7.65 0.94
N GLN A 215 -18.44 -8.26 1.29
CA GLN A 215 -19.07 -9.34 0.51
C GLN A 215 -19.89 -8.80 -0.68
N SER A 216 -19.42 -7.73 -1.30
CA SER A 216 -20.07 -7.10 -2.45
C SER A 216 -19.05 -6.28 -3.24
N ARG A 217 -19.21 -6.31 -4.57
CA ARG A 217 -18.56 -5.39 -5.52
C ARG A 217 -19.51 -4.28 -5.99
N GLY A 218 -20.63 -4.09 -5.29
CA GLY A 218 -21.67 -3.14 -5.69
C GLY A 218 -21.35 -1.71 -5.29
N ARG A 219 -21.98 -0.76 -5.99
CA ARG A 219 -21.92 0.69 -5.73
C ARG A 219 -22.30 1.07 -4.28
N ALA A 220 -23.14 0.26 -3.63
CA ALA A 220 -23.51 0.46 -2.23
C ALA A 220 -22.30 0.56 -1.29
N ILE A 221 -21.18 -0.10 -1.59
CA ILE A 221 -19.95 0.02 -0.79
C ILE A 221 -19.33 1.40 -0.95
N VAL A 222 -19.34 1.98 -2.16
CA VAL A 222 -18.84 3.34 -2.41
C VAL A 222 -19.64 4.34 -1.59
N HIS A 223 -20.98 4.23 -1.59
CA HIS A 223 -21.84 5.10 -0.78
C HIS A 223 -21.67 4.89 0.73
N ALA A 224 -21.46 3.65 1.19
CA ALA A 224 -21.22 3.37 2.61
C ALA A 224 -19.89 3.99 3.10
N VAL A 225 -18.88 4.06 2.23
CA VAL A 225 -17.56 4.62 2.58
C VAL A 225 -17.53 6.14 2.42
N LEU A 226 -17.95 6.66 1.26
CA LEU A 226 -17.83 8.09 0.96
C LEU A 226 -19.04 8.91 1.44
N GLY A 227 -20.19 8.28 1.68
CA GLY A 227 -21.46 8.98 1.83
C GLY A 227 -22.12 9.22 0.47
N SER A 228 -23.45 9.33 0.46
CA SER A 228 -24.22 9.68 -0.75
C SER A 228 -24.05 11.14 -1.16
N ASP A 229 -23.59 11.98 -0.24
CA ASP A 229 -23.41 13.43 -0.33
C ASP A 229 -21.95 13.84 -0.59
N TYR A 230 -21.05 12.89 -0.84
CA TYR A 230 -19.65 13.19 -1.16
C TYR A 230 -19.54 14.09 -2.40
N ALA A 231 -19.08 15.32 -2.17
CA ALA A 231 -18.97 16.36 -3.19
C ALA A 231 -17.62 16.38 -3.92
N GLY A 232 -16.64 15.57 -3.49
CA GLY A 232 -15.34 15.48 -4.14
C GLY A 232 -15.35 14.64 -5.42
N VAL A 233 -14.20 14.58 -6.09
CA VAL A 233 -14.03 13.78 -7.32
C VAL A 233 -13.66 12.34 -6.97
N LEU A 234 -14.39 11.38 -7.52
CA LEU A 234 -14.02 9.97 -7.46
C LEU A 234 -13.16 9.59 -8.68
N VAL A 235 -11.90 9.25 -8.44
CA VAL A 235 -10.98 8.77 -9.48
C VAL A 235 -10.98 7.25 -9.48
N SER A 236 -11.38 6.63 -10.58
CA SER A 236 -11.54 5.17 -10.67
C SER A 236 -11.14 4.62 -12.03
N ASP A 237 -11.15 3.30 -12.18
CA ASP A 237 -11.19 2.68 -13.50
C ASP A 237 -12.58 2.88 -14.17
N CYS A 238 -12.77 2.28 -15.35
CA CYS A 238 -14.03 2.38 -16.09
C CYS A 238 -15.05 1.28 -15.75
N LEU A 239 -14.95 0.67 -14.56
CA LEU A 239 -15.92 -0.33 -14.16
C LEU A 239 -17.29 0.31 -13.87
N ALA A 240 -18.35 -0.37 -14.29
CA ALA A 240 -19.73 0.12 -14.17
C ALA A 240 -20.21 0.38 -12.73
N VAL A 241 -19.56 -0.22 -11.73
CA VAL A 241 -19.91 -0.01 -10.30
C VAL A 241 -19.73 1.46 -9.92
N TYR A 242 -18.77 2.12 -10.55
CA TYR A 242 -18.43 3.51 -10.28
C TYR A 242 -19.33 4.49 -11.01
N ASP A 243 -19.91 4.13 -12.16
CA ASP A 243 -20.67 5.08 -12.99
C ASP A 243 -21.83 5.69 -12.18
N GLY A 244 -21.83 7.01 -11.98
CA GLY A 244 -22.85 7.71 -11.18
C GLY A 244 -22.80 7.41 -9.67
N ALA A 245 -21.67 6.93 -9.15
CA ALA A 245 -21.47 6.75 -7.71
C ALA A 245 -21.28 8.07 -6.95
N THR A 246 -20.78 9.10 -7.62
CA THR A 246 -20.57 10.45 -7.09
C THR A 246 -20.89 11.48 -8.20
N PRO A 247 -21.25 12.73 -7.85
CA PRO A 247 -21.55 13.75 -8.85
C PRO A 247 -20.37 14.06 -9.79
N HIS A 248 -19.15 14.06 -9.25
CA HIS A 248 -17.93 14.31 -10.00
C HIS A 248 -17.07 13.04 -10.07
N GLN A 249 -16.62 12.69 -11.27
CA GLN A 249 -15.81 11.48 -11.50
C GLN A 249 -14.69 11.74 -12.49
N GLN A 250 -13.55 11.09 -12.28
CA GLN A 250 -12.46 11.02 -13.24
C GLN A 250 -12.20 9.55 -13.58
N LYS A 251 -12.29 9.20 -14.86
CA LYS A 251 -11.94 7.84 -15.31
C LYS A 251 -10.47 7.74 -15.70
N CYS A 252 -9.82 6.66 -15.28
CA CYS A 252 -8.39 6.46 -15.45
C CYS A 252 -7.97 6.39 -16.93
N TYR A 253 -7.15 7.35 -17.37
CA TYR A 253 -6.62 7.43 -18.74
C TYR A 253 -5.80 6.23 -19.17
N SER A 254 -5.12 5.55 -18.24
CA SER A 254 -4.36 4.32 -18.55
C SER A 254 -5.23 3.26 -19.23
N HIS A 255 -6.52 3.17 -18.87
CA HIS A 255 -7.45 2.22 -19.46
C HIS A 255 -7.92 2.66 -20.85
N HIS A 256 -8.08 3.96 -21.09
CA HIS A 256 -8.37 4.49 -22.43
C HIS A 256 -7.18 4.31 -23.37
N HIS A 257 -5.96 4.62 -22.94
CA HIS A 257 -4.75 4.37 -23.71
C HIS A 257 -4.54 2.88 -24.03
N LYS A 258 -4.82 2.00 -23.07
CA LYS A 258 -4.77 0.55 -23.28
C LYS A 258 -5.79 0.12 -24.34
N ALA A 259 -7.03 0.57 -24.25
CA ALA A 259 -8.07 0.26 -25.23
C ALA A 259 -7.71 0.73 -26.64
N VAL A 260 -7.16 1.96 -26.76
CA VAL A 260 -6.67 2.48 -28.06
C VAL A 260 -5.54 1.61 -28.59
N ARG A 261 -4.54 1.24 -27.77
CA ARG A 261 -3.45 0.37 -28.20
C ARG A 261 -3.95 -0.99 -28.70
N GLU A 262 -4.83 -1.63 -27.93
CA GLU A 262 -5.42 -2.93 -28.29
C GLU A 262 -6.33 -2.85 -29.53
N ALA A 263 -6.94 -1.70 -29.80
CA ALA A 263 -7.66 -1.46 -31.05
C ALA A 263 -6.67 -1.35 -32.24
N LYS A 264 -5.61 -0.55 -32.09
CA LYS A 264 -4.56 -0.42 -33.14
C LYS A 264 -3.93 -1.77 -33.51
N GLU A 265 -3.65 -2.62 -32.53
CA GLU A 265 -3.09 -3.97 -32.74
C GLU A 265 -4.03 -4.89 -33.52
N ARG A 266 -5.35 -4.68 -33.45
CA ARG A 266 -6.37 -5.45 -34.17
C ARG A 266 -6.78 -4.81 -35.50
N HIS A 267 -6.44 -3.54 -35.71
CA HIS A 267 -6.85 -2.77 -36.87
C HIS A 267 -6.06 -3.20 -38.12
N PRO A 268 -6.72 -3.44 -39.28
CA PRO A 268 -6.06 -3.92 -40.51
C PRO A 268 -4.91 -3.03 -41.00
N ALA A 269 -5.04 -1.70 -40.82
CA ALA A 269 -4.02 -0.70 -41.17
C ALA A 269 -3.25 -0.14 -39.96
N LEU A 270 -3.05 -0.93 -38.90
CA LEU A 270 -2.31 -0.54 -37.67
C LEU A 270 -2.82 0.73 -36.95
N GLY A 271 -4.07 1.13 -37.22
CA GLY A 271 -4.77 2.23 -36.57
C GLY A 271 -4.25 3.63 -36.94
N GLU A 272 -3.93 3.82 -38.23
CA GLU A 272 -3.86 5.15 -38.84
C GLU A 272 -5.21 5.90 -38.72
N GLY A 273 -5.19 7.23 -38.83
CA GLY A 273 -6.41 8.04 -38.78
C GLY A 273 -7.02 8.17 -37.37
N TYR A 274 -8.22 7.62 -37.17
CA TYR A 274 -9.07 7.88 -36.01
C TYR A 274 -8.42 7.52 -34.67
N LEU A 275 -7.84 6.31 -34.55
CA LEU A 275 -7.20 5.86 -33.31
C LEU A 275 -5.96 6.70 -32.95
N CYS A 276 -5.23 7.22 -33.95
CA CYS A 276 -4.17 8.20 -33.75
C CYS A 276 -4.71 9.54 -33.23
N ALA A 277 -5.80 10.05 -33.79
CA ALA A 277 -6.43 11.29 -33.34
C ALA A 277 -6.95 11.19 -31.90
N VAL A 278 -7.60 10.07 -31.53
CA VAL A 278 -8.01 9.80 -30.16
C VAL A 278 -6.81 9.73 -29.22
N GLN A 279 -5.73 9.06 -29.62
CA GLN A 279 -4.51 9.00 -28.82
C GLN A 279 -3.88 10.39 -28.62
N ALA A 280 -3.89 11.22 -29.65
CA ALA A 280 -3.40 12.60 -29.60
C ALA A 280 -4.25 13.45 -28.65
N LEU A 281 -5.58 13.34 -28.70
CA LEU A 281 -6.50 14.02 -27.78
C LEU A 281 -6.18 13.72 -26.31
N LEU A 282 -6.07 12.43 -25.95
CA LEU A 282 -5.78 12.02 -24.57
C LEU A 282 -4.39 12.50 -24.10
N ARG A 283 -3.40 12.49 -25.00
CA ARG A 283 -2.07 13.02 -24.71
C ARG A 283 -2.08 14.53 -24.53
N ALA A 284 -2.80 15.26 -25.38
CA ALA A 284 -2.93 16.71 -25.30
C ALA A 284 -3.59 17.14 -23.98
N ALA A 285 -4.64 16.44 -23.54
CA ALA A 285 -5.27 16.70 -22.24
C ALA A 285 -4.29 16.47 -21.07
N THR A 286 -3.49 15.40 -21.12
CA THR A 286 -2.47 15.16 -20.08
C THR A 286 -1.36 16.22 -20.12
N ALA A 287 -0.94 16.66 -21.31
CA ALA A 287 0.04 17.71 -21.48
C ALA A 287 -0.46 19.05 -20.93
N LEU A 288 -1.73 19.39 -21.17
CA LEU A 288 -2.38 20.58 -20.62
C LEU A 288 -2.32 20.56 -19.09
N LYS A 289 -2.67 19.45 -18.43
CA LYS A 289 -2.58 19.36 -16.96
C LYS A 289 -1.18 19.64 -16.43
N THR A 290 -0.14 19.19 -17.12
CA THR A 290 1.25 19.47 -16.74
C THR A 290 1.61 20.94 -16.93
N ALA A 291 1.10 21.58 -17.98
CA ALA A 291 1.38 22.99 -18.29
C ALA A 291 0.51 23.99 -17.50
N GLN A 292 -0.63 23.55 -16.93
CA GLN A 292 -1.57 24.41 -16.19
C GLN A 292 -0.91 25.36 -15.17
N PRO A 293 0.09 24.95 -14.36
CA PRO A 293 0.73 25.85 -13.40
C PRO A 293 1.45 27.06 -14.03
N GLU A 294 1.80 26.98 -15.32
CA GLU A 294 2.54 28.01 -16.06
C GLU A 294 1.63 28.84 -16.98
N LEU A 295 0.36 28.43 -17.13
CA LEU A 295 -0.63 29.06 -18.01
C LEU A 295 -1.58 29.93 -17.18
N ASP A 296 -2.00 31.06 -17.75
CA ASP A 296 -3.10 31.82 -17.15
C ASP A 296 -4.44 31.07 -17.27
N ALA A 297 -5.41 31.47 -16.46
CA ALA A 297 -6.71 30.81 -16.38
C ALA A 297 -7.51 30.88 -17.70
N ALA A 298 -7.39 31.99 -18.44
CA ALA A 298 -8.10 32.18 -19.71
C ALA A 298 -7.58 31.23 -20.78
N ARG A 299 -6.25 31.09 -20.88
CA ARG A 299 -5.58 30.17 -21.79
C ARG A 299 -5.85 28.72 -21.45
N CYS A 300 -5.89 28.38 -20.17
CA CYS A 300 -6.31 27.04 -19.72
C CYS A 300 -7.74 26.72 -20.15
N ALA A 301 -8.67 27.67 -19.97
CA ALA A 301 -10.07 27.50 -20.35
C ALA A 301 -10.24 27.34 -21.87
N GLU A 302 -9.52 28.16 -22.67
CA GLU A 302 -9.52 28.07 -24.13
C GLU A 302 -9.01 26.70 -24.62
N GLN A 303 -7.88 26.22 -24.09
CA GLN A 303 -7.33 24.92 -24.47
C GLN A 303 -8.22 23.76 -24.03
N ARG A 304 -8.86 23.86 -22.86
CA ARG A 304 -9.88 22.89 -22.42
C ARG A 304 -11.07 22.84 -23.38
N GLN A 305 -11.60 24.00 -23.78
CA GLN A 305 -12.70 24.07 -24.74
C GLN A 305 -12.32 23.49 -26.11
N ALA A 306 -11.07 23.70 -26.56
CA ALA A 306 -10.56 23.09 -27.78
C ALA A 306 -10.50 21.55 -27.70
N LEU A 307 -10.10 21.00 -26.54
CA LEU A 307 -10.14 19.55 -26.28
C LEU A 307 -11.57 19.01 -26.32
N GLU A 308 -12.54 19.71 -25.71
CA GLU A 308 -13.95 19.32 -25.73
C GLU A 308 -14.52 19.31 -27.14
N LYS A 309 -14.23 20.35 -27.95
CA LYS A 309 -14.66 20.41 -29.34
C LYS A 309 -14.08 19.25 -30.16
N THR A 310 -12.79 18.96 -29.96
CA THR A 310 -12.12 17.84 -30.62
C THR A 310 -12.72 16.50 -30.19
N ALA A 311 -13.00 16.32 -28.90
CA ALA A 311 -13.68 15.13 -28.39
C ALA A 311 -15.08 14.98 -29.00
N ALA A 312 -15.87 16.05 -29.07
CA ALA A 312 -17.21 16.03 -29.67
C ALA A 312 -17.14 15.55 -31.13
N THR A 313 -16.27 16.13 -31.96
CA THR A 313 -16.09 15.72 -33.36
C THR A 313 -15.64 14.26 -33.50
N LEU A 314 -14.73 13.78 -32.63
CA LEU A 314 -14.26 12.40 -32.67
C LEU A 314 -15.34 11.40 -32.21
N LEU A 315 -16.30 11.81 -31.39
CA LEU A 315 -17.30 10.92 -30.80
C LEU A 315 -18.65 10.93 -31.54
N GLU A 316 -18.88 11.92 -32.40
CA GLU A 316 -20.13 12.17 -33.13
C GLU A 316 -20.53 11.00 -34.04
N THR A 317 -19.71 10.69 -35.05
CA THR A 317 -20.07 9.71 -36.08
C THR A 317 -19.68 8.28 -35.67
N PRO A 318 -20.58 7.29 -35.80
CA PRO A 318 -20.23 5.87 -35.70
C PRO A 318 -19.11 5.49 -36.68
N ARG A 319 -18.30 4.51 -36.30
CA ARG A 319 -17.21 3.99 -37.12
C ARG A 319 -17.61 2.66 -37.76
N SER A 320 -17.21 2.47 -39.02
CA SER A 320 -17.43 1.21 -39.74
C SER A 320 -16.47 0.11 -39.27
N GLU A 321 -15.26 0.48 -38.84
CA GLU A 321 -14.29 -0.47 -38.32
C GLU A 321 -14.62 -0.81 -36.85
N PRO A 322 -14.76 -2.11 -36.50
CA PRO A 322 -15.23 -2.52 -35.17
C PRO A 322 -14.34 -2.12 -33.99
N SER A 323 -13.02 -2.09 -34.16
CA SER A 323 -12.06 -1.69 -33.12
C SER A 323 -12.10 -0.19 -32.83
N GLU A 324 -12.29 0.64 -33.86
CA GLU A 324 -12.52 2.08 -33.76
C GLU A 324 -13.86 2.37 -33.07
N GLU A 325 -14.92 1.68 -33.48
CA GLU A 325 -16.24 1.86 -32.90
C GLU A 325 -16.28 1.46 -31.42
N ALA A 326 -15.57 0.40 -31.04
CA ALA A 326 -15.43 0.01 -29.64
C ALA A 326 -14.73 1.10 -28.79
N VAL A 327 -13.71 1.77 -29.34
CA VAL A 327 -13.04 2.88 -28.67
C VAL A 327 -13.96 4.10 -28.58
N ARG A 328 -14.68 4.42 -29.67
CA ARG A 328 -15.65 5.52 -29.71
C ARG A 328 -16.72 5.33 -28.64
N LEU A 329 -17.41 4.18 -28.64
CA LEU A 329 -18.46 3.86 -27.66
C LEU A 329 -17.95 3.93 -26.22
N ARG A 330 -16.72 3.45 -25.97
CA ARG A 330 -16.08 3.55 -24.65
C ARG A 330 -15.93 5.01 -24.19
N LEU A 331 -15.42 5.87 -25.06
CA LEU A 331 -15.19 7.29 -24.75
C LEU A 331 -16.51 8.06 -24.68
N SER A 332 -17.47 7.79 -25.59
CA SER A 332 -18.80 8.37 -25.57
C SER A 332 -19.54 8.07 -24.27
N LYS A 333 -19.44 6.84 -23.75
CA LYS A 333 -20.00 6.47 -22.44
C LYS A 333 -19.43 7.30 -21.29
N GLN A 334 -18.16 7.71 -21.39
CA GLN A 334 -17.42 8.38 -20.33
C GLN A 334 -17.18 9.87 -20.63
N ARG A 335 -17.90 10.44 -21.59
CA ARG A 335 -17.66 11.78 -22.14
C ARG A 335 -17.60 12.87 -21.07
N ASP A 336 -18.50 12.78 -20.08
CA ASP A 336 -18.65 13.76 -19.01
C ASP A 336 -17.53 13.66 -17.95
N HIS A 337 -16.68 12.63 -18.06
CA HIS A 337 -15.58 12.33 -17.13
C HIS A 337 -14.21 12.34 -17.82
N LEU A 338 -14.13 12.71 -19.10
CA LEU A 338 -12.88 12.72 -19.86
C LEU A 338 -11.91 13.79 -19.37
N PHE A 339 -12.41 14.94 -18.94
CA PHE A 339 -11.57 16.12 -18.67
C PHE A 339 -11.65 16.64 -17.24
N THR A 340 -12.36 15.96 -16.33
CA THR A 340 -12.57 16.39 -14.94
C THR A 340 -11.27 16.71 -14.20
N PHE A 341 -10.19 15.96 -14.46
CA PHE A 341 -8.87 16.22 -13.88
C PHE A 341 -8.26 17.59 -14.25
N LEU A 342 -8.71 18.23 -15.33
CA LEU A 342 -8.31 19.58 -15.71
C LEU A 342 -8.98 20.65 -14.84
N ASP A 343 -10.17 20.35 -14.30
CA ASP A 343 -10.97 21.28 -13.49
C ASP A 343 -10.60 21.22 -12.00
N HIS A 344 -9.95 20.14 -11.58
CA HIS A 344 -9.61 19.90 -10.18
C HIS A 344 -8.08 19.72 -10.01
N PRO A 345 -7.37 20.68 -9.37
CA PRO A 345 -5.92 20.63 -9.21
C PRO A 345 -5.42 19.32 -8.58
N ALA A 346 -6.11 18.82 -7.55
CA ALA A 346 -5.75 17.61 -6.81
C ALA A 346 -5.98 16.28 -7.57
N VAL A 347 -6.61 16.31 -8.75
CA VAL A 347 -6.98 15.11 -9.51
C VAL A 347 -5.94 14.84 -10.59
N ALA A 348 -5.44 13.61 -10.63
CA ALA A 348 -4.60 13.11 -11.72
C ALA A 348 -5.44 12.44 -12.82
N ALA A 349 -4.94 12.44 -14.06
CA ALA A 349 -5.57 11.74 -15.19
C ALA A 349 -5.65 10.21 -14.99
N THR A 350 -4.80 9.64 -14.14
CA THR A 350 -4.69 8.20 -13.91
C THR A 350 -4.99 7.81 -12.46
N ASN A 351 -5.43 6.57 -12.27
CA ASN A 351 -5.70 6.00 -10.95
C ASN A 351 -4.48 5.29 -10.32
N ASN A 352 -3.27 5.74 -10.67
CA ASN A 352 -2.02 5.09 -10.26
C ASN A 352 -1.84 5.03 -8.73
N LEU A 353 -2.45 5.96 -7.99
CA LEU A 353 -2.41 5.99 -6.54
C LEU A 353 -3.14 4.78 -5.93
N ALA A 354 -4.41 4.56 -6.29
CA ALA A 354 -5.16 3.40 -5.81
C ALA A 354 -4.50 2.09 -6.23
N GLU A 355 -4.07 1.97 -7.49
CA GLU A 355 -3.35 0.77 -7.95
C GLU A 355 -2.08 0.50 -7.13
N ARG A 356 -1.33 1.56 -6.77
CA ARG A 356 -0.12 1.43 -5.94
C ARG A 356 -0.46 0.94 -4.53
N GLN A 357 -1.51 1.48 -3.93
CA GLN A 357 -1.95 1.06 -2.60
C GLN A 357 -2.58 -0.34 -2.60
N LEU A 358 -3.23 -0.75 -3.68
CA LEU A 358 -3.83 -2.09 -3.80
C LEU A 358 -2.77 -3.21 -3.90
N ARG A 359 -1.59 -2.93 -4.47
CA ARG A 359 -0.53 -3.92 -4.73
C ARG A 359 -0.07 -4.68 -3.47
N PRO A 360 0.29 -4.03 -2.35
CA PRO A 360 0.61 -4.72 -1.10
C PRO A 360 -0.45 -5.74 -0.69
N ALA A 361 -1.73 -5.39 -0.80
CA ALA A 361 -2.82 -6.28 -0.45
C ALA A 361 -2.93 -7.47 -1.41
N VAL A 362 -2.78 -7.24 -2.72
CA VAL A 362 -2.74 -8.30 -3.74
C VAL A 362 -1.61 -9.29 -3.47
N ILE A 363 -0.43 -8.80 -3.04
CA ILE A 363 0.71 -9.65 -2.66
C ILE A 363 0.40 -10.42 -1.38
N ALA A 364 -0.09 -9.74 -0.33
CA ALA A 364 -0.45 -10.37 0.93
C ALA A 364 -1.48 -11.48 0.73
N ARG A 365 -2.51 -11.26 -0.10
CA ARG A 365 -3.50 -12.28 -0.48
C ARG A 365 -2.86 -13.48 -1.17
N LYS A 366 -1.88 -13.29 -2.06
CA LYS A 366 -1.19 -14.40 -2.73
C LYS A 366 -0.35 -15.24 -1.76
N ILE A 367 0.21 -14.61 -0.73
CA ILE A 367 1.00 -15.29 0.30
C ILE A 367 0.11 -16.03 1.32
N SER A 368 -1.01 -15.42 1.69
CA SER A 368 -1.87 -15.88 2.80
C SER A 368 -3.18 -16.54 2.39
N CYS A 369 -3.53 -16.50 1.10
CA CYS A 369 -4.83 -16.88 0.55
C CYS A 369 -6.02 -16.09 1.13
N GLY A 370 -5.79 -14.85 1.57
CA GLY A 370 -6.82 -13.99 2.18
C GLY A 370 -7.02 -14.28 3.67
N ASN A 371 -8.27 -14.18 4.14
CA ASN A 371 -8.63 -14.38 5.54
C ASN A 371 -9.48 -15.64 5.73
N LYS A 372 -9.40 -16.25 6.90
CA LYS A 372 -10.25 -17.40 7.26
C LYS A 372 -11.62 -17.00 7.81
N THR A 373 -11.70 -15.83 8.46
CA THR A 373 -12.91 -15.37 9.17
C THR A 373 -13.16 -13.89 8.93
N PRO A 374 -14.42 -13.41 9.04
CA PRO A 374 -14.75 -11.99 8.96
C PRO A 374 -13.98 -11.14 9.98
N ALA A 375 -13.84 -11.62 11.22
CA ALA A 375 -13.05 -10.93 12.25
C ALA A 375 -11.57 -10.76 11.83
N GLY A 376 -11.00 -11.77 11.16
CA GLY A 376 -9.65 -11.68 10.62
C GLY A 376 -9.53 -10.70 9.45
N ALA A 377 -10.56 -10.58 8.61
CA ALA A 377 -10.65 -9.59 7.55
C ALA A 377 -10.76 -8.16 8.10
N HIS A 378 -11.61 -7.96 9.10
CA HIS A 378 -11.75 -6.67 9.79
C HIS A 378 -10.45 -6.24 10.50
N THR A 379 -9.77 -7.20 11.14
CA THR A 379 -8.41 -6.96 11.68
C THR A 379 -7.43 -6.54 10.60
N TRP A 380 -7.53 -7.13 9.41
CA TRP A 380 -6.66 -6.83 8.28
C TRP A 380 -6.91 -5.41 7.76
N GLU A 381 -8.17 -5.03 7.50
CA GLU A 381 -8.49 -3.71 6.93
C GLU A 381 -8.09 -2.56 7.86
N ILE A 382 -8.29 -2.69 9.18
CA ILE A 382 -7.88 -1.69 10.17
C ILE A 382 -6.37 -1.50 10.16
N LEU A 383 -5.62 -2.57 10.41
CA LEU A 383 -4.17 -2.49 10.57
C LEU A 383 -3.48 -2.11 9.26
N ALA A 384 -3.96 -2.61 8.12
CA ALA A 384 -3.41 -2.25 6.81
C ALA A 384 -3.70 -0.78 6.46
N SER A 385 -4.87 -0.24 6.82
CA SER A 385 -5.22 1.17 6.57
C SER A 385 -4.33 2.10 7.41
N VAL A 386 -4.15 1.78 8.69
CA VAL A 386 -3.26 2.54 9.58
C VAL A 386 -1.81 2.46 9.10
N ALA A 387 -1.33 1.28 8.67
CA ALA A 387 0.03 1.11 8.15
C ALA A 387 0.27 1.90 6.85
N ALA A 388 -0.65 1.81 5.90
CA ALA A 388 -0.57 2.54 4.64
C ALA A 388 -0.62 4.06 4.86
N THR A 389 -1.52 4.52 5.74
CA THR A 389 -1.63 5.93 6.13
C THR A 389 -0.37 6.43 6.84
N CYS A 390 0.20 5.66 7.78
CA CYS A 390 1.47 6.01 8.42
C CYS A 390 2.58 6.21 7.38
N THR A 391 2.66 5.30 6.40
CA THR A 391 3.63 5.37 5.30
C THR A 391 3.44 6.64 4.45
N GLN A 392 2.20 6.97 4.06
CA GLN A 392 1.90 8.16 3.28
C GLN A 392 2.21 9.47 4.01
N ARG A 393 2.04 9.48 5.34
CA ARG A 393 2.36 10.63 6.21
C ARG A 393 3.81 10.67 6.67
N ALA A 394 4.65 9.73 6.24
CA ALA A 394 6.02 9.58 6.73
C ALA A 394 6.11 9.49 8.28
N THR A 395 5.14 8.80 8.89
CA THR A 395 5.10 8.56 10.35
C THR A 395 5.34 7.09 10.67
N SER A 396 5.77 6.80 11.90
CA SER A 396 6.10 5.44 12.32
C SER A 396 4.84 4.64 12.68
N PHE A 397 4.54 3.61 11.89
CA PHE A 397 3.48 2.65 12.19
C PHE A 397 3.72 1.95 13.53
N ILE A 398 4.97 1.52 13.79
CA ILE A 398 5.34 0.86 15.06
C ILE A 398 5.05 1.78 16.24
N ALA A 399 5.42 3.06 16.17
CA ALA A 399 5.17 4.01 17.26
C ALA A 399 3.67 4.23 17.50
N THR A 400 2.88 4.35 16.42
CA THR A 400 1.42 4.48 16.48
C THR A 400 0.77 3.27 17.16
N VAL A 401 1.12 2.05 16.72
CA VAL A 401 0.57 0.81 17.29
C VAL A 401 1.03 0.62 18.74
N ALA A 402 2.30 0.89 19.04
CA ALA A 402 2.85 0.79 20.39
C ALA A 402 2.14 1.74 21.38
N ARG A 403 1.76 2.94 20.95
CA ARG A 403 0.98 3.86 21.76
C ARG A 403 -0.43 3.33 22.00
N ALA A 404 -1.12 2.91 20.93
CA ALA A 404 -2.48 2.39 21.00
C ALA A 404 -2.58 1.09 21.81
N ALA A 405 -1.54 0.27 21.84
CA ALA A 405 -1.51 -1.01 22.55
C ALA A 405 -1.65 -0.88 24.07
N ARG A 406 -1.24 0.26 24.64
CA ARG A 406 -1.28 0.52 26.08
C ARG A 406 -2.73 0.60 26.57
N LEU A 407 -2.97 0.29 27.84
CA LEU A 407 -4.26 0.62 28.47
C LEU A 407 -4.40 2.14 28.56
N ASP A 408 -5.61 2.62 28.32
CA ASP A 408 -5.91 4.04 28.52
C ASP A 408 -5.66 4.39 29.98
N SER A 409 -4.81 5.40 30.18
CA SER A 409 -4.59 6.02 31.48
C SER A 409 -5.80 6.92 31.67
N GLY A 410 -6.85 6.39 32.31
CA GLY A 410 -8.06 7.16 32.57
C GLY A 410 -7.80 8.46 33.30
#